data_AF-A0A736VCZ5-F1
#
_entry.id   AF-A0A736VCZ5-F1
#
_cell.length_a   1.000
_cell.length_b   1.000
_cell.length_c   1.000
_cell.angle_alpha   90.00
_cell.angle_beta   90.00
_cell.angle_gamma   90.00
#
_symmetry.space_group_name_H-M   'P 1'
#
loop_
_entity.id
_entity.type
_entity.pdbx_description
1 polymer ?
#
loop_
_entity_poly.entity_id
_entity_poly.type
_entity_poly.pdbx_seq_one_letter_code
_entity_poly.pdbx_strand_id
1 'polypeptide(L)'
;MIIILRNYQRKHGLNTVTGIINRWAPASENNTQAYINSVAQATGVTPDQRIDTRDSRVMMKMLQAIIKHENGSQPYDFDTFVRAVELAGES
;
A
#
# COMPACT_ATOMS: atom_id res chain seq x y z
N MET A 1 -3.19 -3.85 8.45
CA MET A 1 -2.40 -3.21 7.37
C MET A 1 -2.54 -1.68 7.33
N ILE A 2 -3.74 -1.09 7.27
CA ILE A 2 -3.94 0.38 7.12
C ILE A 2 -3.14 1.22 8.12
N ILE A 3 -3.25 0.92 9.41
CA ILE A 3 -2.54 1.67 10.47
C ILE A 3 -1.02 1.61 10.28
N ILE A 4 -0.48 0.49 9.80
CA ILE A 4 0.95 0.31 9.55
C ILE A 4 1.41 1.23 8.42
N LEU A 5 0.70 1.20 7.28
CA LEU A 5 1.04 2.03 6.13
C LEU A 5 0.91 3.53 6.43
N ARG A 6 -0.13 3.95 7.18
CA ARG A 6 -0.26 5.33 7.67
C ARG A 6 0.89 5.71 8.62
N ASN A 7 1.31 4.80 9.48
CA ASN A 7 2.45 5.03 10.37
C ASN A 7 3.77 5.16 9.62
N TYR A 8 3.96 4.46 8.50
CA TYR A 8 5.15 4.64 7.65
C TYR A 8 5.26 6.07 7.13
N GLN A 9 4.15 6.65 6.64
CA GLN A 9 4.15 8.06 6.26
C GLN A 9 4.30 8.99 7.45
N ARG A 10 3.48 8.80 8.50
CA ARG A 10 3.42 9.72 9.66
C ARG A 10 4.69 9.73 10.50
N LYS A 11 5.27 8.56 10.79
CA LYS A 11 6.40 8.41 11.72
C LYS A 11 7.75 8.34 11.02
N HIS A 12 7.77 7.98 9.74
CA HIS A 12 9.03 7.73 9.01
C HIS A 12 9.15 8.52 7.71
N GLY A 13 8.17 9.37 7.37
CA GLY A 13 8.22 10.21 6.18
C GLY A 13 8.09 9.44 4.86
N LEU A 14 7.74 8.15 4.90
CA LEU A 14 7.65 7.30 3.72
C LEU A 14 6.36 7.61 2.96
N ASN A 15 6.52 8.30 1.84
CA ASN A 15 5.42 8.83 1.03
C ASN A 15 5.58 8.48 -0.45
N THR A 16 6.26 7.38 -0.76
CA THR A 16 6.39 6.82 -2.10
C THR A 16 6.10 5.33 -2.06
N VAL A 17 5.73 4.73 -3.20
CA VAL A 17 5.54 3.27 -3.28
C VAL A 17 6.85 2.56 -2.99
N THR A 18 7.97 3.04 -3.55
CA THR A 18 9.32 2.53 -3.27
C THR A 18 9.60 2.50 -1.77
N GLY A 19 9.39 3.63 -1.07
CA GLY A 19 9.69 3.74 0.37
C GLY A 19 8.79 2.86 1.23
N ILE A 20 7.50 2.79 0.90
CA ILE A 20 6.54 1.97 1.65
C ILE A 20 6.81 0.48 1.46
N ILE A 21 7.00 0.02 0.22
CA ILE A 21 7.21 -1.40 -0.10
C ILE A 21 8.58 -1.87 0.37
N ASN A 22 9.65 -1.09 0.21
CA ASN A 22 10.96 -1.46 0.76
C ASN A 22 10.95 -1.62 2.28
N ARG A 23 10.09 -0.89 2.99
CA ARG A 23 9.92 -1.08 4.43
C ARG A 23 9.03 -2.27 4.78
N TRP A 24 7.99 -2.50 3.98
CA TRP A 24 7.04 -3.60 4.17
C TRP A 24 7.68 -4.97 3.88
N ALA A 25 8.39 -5.06 2.76
CA ALA A 25 9.05 -6.25 2.25
C ALA A 25 10.48 -5.86 1.78
N PRO A 26 11.43 -5.67 2.73
CA PRO A 26 12.82 -5.37 2.39
C PRO A 26 13.43 -6.45 1.49
N ALA A 27 14.42 -6.07 0.70
CA ALA A 27 15.00 -6.89 -0.37
C ALA A 27 15.29 -8.35 0.06
N SER A 28 14.67 -9.29 -0.63
CA SER A 28 15.28 -10.58 -0.94
C SER A 28 15.73 -10.54 -2.41
N GLU A 29 16.80 -11.26 -2.75
CA GLU A 29 17.67 -11.01 -3.91
C GLU A 29 17.01 -10.83 -5.29
N ASN A 30 15.71 -11.08 -5.50
CA ASN A 30 15.11 -10.97 -6.84
C ASN A 30 13.70 -10.34 -6.97
N ASN A 31 12.94 -10.06 -5.91
CA ASN A 31 11.48 -9.77 -6.08
C ASN A 31 10.99 -8.36 -5.66
N THR A 32 11.76 -7.57 -4.93
CA THR A 32 11.26 -6.29 -4.40
C THR A 32 10.97 -5.26 -5.49
N GLN A 33 11.77 -5.19 -6.57
CA GLN A 33 11.50 -4.25 -7.66
C GLN A 33 10.22 -4.59 -8.43
N ALA A 34 9.96 -5.89 -8.66
CA ALA A 34 8.72 -6.34 -9.29
C ALA A 34 7.50 -6.01 -8.42
N TYR A 35 7.63 -6.14 -7.09
CA TYR A 35 6.59 -5.75 -6.15
C TYR A 35 6.31 -4.24 -6.22
N ILE A 36 7.35 -3.40 -6.14
CA ILE A 36 7.22 -1.94 -6.27
C ILE A 36 6.49 -1.57 -7.56
N ASN A 37 6.92 -2.13 -8.70
CA ASN A 37 6.33 -1.83 -10.00
C ASN A 37 4.85 -2.24 -10.07
N SER A 38 4.50 -3.42 -9.53
CA SER A 38 3.12 -3.91 -9.47
C SER A 38 2.22 -2.98 -8.65
N VAL A 39 2.68 -2.55 -7.47
CA VAL A 39 1.92 -1.64 -6.59
C VAL A 39 1.79 -0.24 -7.21
N ALA A 40 2.87 0.27 -7.83
CA ALA A 40 2.85 1.56 -8.53
C ALA A 40 1.85 1.56 -9.70
N GLN A 41 1.85 0.49 -10.50
CA GLN A 41 0.90 0.32 -11.60
C GLN A 41 -0.55 0.26 -11.10
N ALA A 42 -0.83 -0.51 -10.04
CA ALA A 42 -2.16 -0.64 -9.48
C ALA A 42 -2.68 0.68 -8.87
N THR A 43 -1.79 1.48 -8.29
CA THR A 43 -2.13 2.78 -7.70
C THR A 43 -2.26 3.89 -8.75
N GLY A 44 -1.64 3.74 -9.92
CA GLY A 44 -1.65 4.73 -11.00
C GLY A 44 -0.65 5.87 -10.78
N VAL A 45 0.48 5.58 -10.13
CA VAL A 45 1.55 6.53 -9.81
C VAL A 45 2.91 5.94 -10.23
N THR A 46 3.93 6.78 -10.34
CA THR A 46 5.30 6.25 -10.48
C THR A 46 5.85 5.79 -9.12
N PRO A 47 6.82 4.85 -9.06
CA PRO A 47 7.35 4.32 -7.81
C PRO A 47 7.78 5.38 -6.77
N ASP A 48 8.39 6.47 -7.25
CA ASP A 48 8.94 7.56 -6.43
C ASP A 48 8.05 8.81 -6.41
N GLN A 49 6.88 8.76 -7.04
CA GLN A 49 5.89 9.84 -6.92
C GLN A 49 5.40 9.94 -5.49
N ARG A 50 5.27 11.17 -4.98
CA ARG A 50 4.69 11.42 -3.67
C ARG A 50 3.23 11.00 -3.64
N ILE A 51 2.87 10.23 -2.63
CA ILE A 51 1.52 9.75 -2.35
C ILE A 51 1.09 10.15 -0.93
N ASP A 52 -0.23 10.17 -0.69
CA ASP A 52 -0.81 10.37 0.63
C ASP A 52 -1.65 9.14 1.03
N THR A 53 -1.15 8.39 2.00
CA THR A 53 -1.83 7.23 2.63
C THR A 53 -3.10 7.61 3.41
N ARG A 54 -3.39 8.91 3.55
CA ARG A 54 -4.67 9.41 4.06
C ARG A 54 -5.72 9.59 2.97
N ASP A 55 -5.34 9.68 1.70
CA ASP A 55 -6.30 9.62 0.59
C ASP A 55 -6.81 8.18 0.50
N SER A 56 -8.08 7.97 0.85
CA SER A 56 -8.73 6.66 0.83
C SER A 56 -8.61 5.97 -0.53
N ARG A 57 -8.60 6.70 -1.65
CA ARG A 57 -8.48 6.12 -2.99
C ARG A 57 -7.09 5.51 -3.21
N VAL A 58 -6.04 6.23 -2.79
CA VAL A 58 -4.66 5.74 -2.87
C VAL A 58 -4.50 4.55 -1.92
N MET A 59 -4.95 4.68 -0.68
CA MET A 59 -4.87 3.62 0.33
C MET A 59 -5.57 2.35 -0.16
N MET A 60 -6.80 2.42 -0.65
CA MET A 60 -7.54 1.24 -1.12
C MET A 60 -6.81 0.51 -2.24
N LYS A 61 -6.31 1.23 -3.25
CA LYS A 61 -5.53 0.63 -4.34
C LYS A 61 -4.24 -0.02 -3.83
N MET A 62 -3.54 0.61 -2.88
CA MET A 62 -2.36 0.02 -2.25
C MET A 62 -2.68 -1.26 -1.50
N LEU A 63 -3.75 -1.27 -0.68
CA LEU A 63 -4.15 -2.45 0.08
C LEU A 63 -4.50 -3.61 -0.85
N GLN A 64 -5.27 -3.34 -1.92
CA GLN A 64 -5.63 -4.35 -2.91
C GLN A 64 -4.39 -4.94 -3.58
N ALA A 65 -3.45 -4.09 -3.99
CA ALA A 65 -2.21 -4.52 -4.65
C ALA A 65 -1.32 -5.36 -3.72
N ILE A 66 -1.14 -4.92 -2.47
CA ILE A 66 -0.38 -5.64 -1.45
C ILE A 66 -1.04 -6.99 -1.16
N ILE A 67 -2.34 -7.03 -0.86
CA ILE A 67 -3.06 -8.30 -0.59
C ILE A 67 -2.93 -9.27 -1.76
N LYS A 68 -3.08 -8.77 -2.99
CA LYS A 68 -2.91 -9.58 -4.21
C LYS A 68 -1.50 -10.15 -4.31
N HIS A 69 -0.48 -9.35 -4.01
CA HIS A 69 0.91 -9.80 -4.07
C HIS A 69 1.20 -10.85 -2.99
N GLU A 70 0.81 -10.59 -1.74
CA GLU A 70 1.08 -11.48 -0.60
C GLU A 70 0.34 -12.83 -0.71
N ASN A 71 -0.90 -12.83 -1.23
CA ASN A 71 -1.75 -14.03 -1.26
C ASN A 71 -1.96 -14.62 -2.66
N GLY A 72 -1.34 -14.04 -3.69
CA GLY A 72 -1.60 -14.37 -5.10
C GLY A 72 -2.98 -13.93 -5.62
N SER A 73 -3.89 -13.48 -4.75
CA SER A 73 -5.25 -13.04 -5.08
C SER A 73 -5.74 -11.99 -4.09
N GLN A 74 -6.76 -11.22 -4.52
CA GLN A 74 -7.44 -10.24 -3.69
C GLN A 74 -8.92 -10.64 -3.63
N PRO A 75 -9.34 -11.41 -2.60
CA PRO A 75 -10.68 -12.03 -2.59
C PRO A 75 -11.77 -11.16 -1.96
N TYR A 76 -11.39 -10.04 -1.33
CA TYR A 76 -12.32 -9.14 -0.63
C TYR A 76 -13.04 -8.20 -1.59
N ASP A 77 -14.32 -7.94 -1.34
CA ASP A 77 -15.09 -6.94 -2.08
C ASP A 77 -14.70 -5.50 -1.70
N PHE A 78 -15.22 -4.53 -2.46
CA PHE A 78 -14.99 -3.11 -2.24
C PHE A 78 -15.48 -2.65 -0.86
N ASP A 79 -16.65 -3.11 -0.43
CA ASP A 79 -17.27 -2.72 0.85
C ASP A 79 -16.44 -3.13 2.06
N THR A 80 -15.73 -4.26 1.97
CA THR A 80 -14.77 -4.68 2.99
C THR A 80 -13.62 -3.68 3.13
N PHE A 81 -13.12 -3.12 2.03
CA PHE A 81 -12.09 -2.08 2.09
C PHE A 81 -12.61 -0.75 2.63
N VAL A 82 -13.83 -0.36 2.24
CA VAL A 82 -14.47 0.87 2.75
C VAL A 82 -14.58 0.80 4.27
N ARG A 83 -15.18 -0.28 4.79
CA ARG A 83 -15.32 -0.51 6.24
C ARG A 83 -13.96 -0.50 6.95
N ALA A 84 -12.94 -1.12 6.35
CA ALA A 84 -11.60 -1.14 6.94
C ALA A 84 -10.97 0.26 7.02
N VAL A 85 -11.18 1.12 6.02
CA VAL A 85 -10.68 2.50 6.01
C VAL A 85 -11.43 3.37 7.02
N GLU A 86 -12.74 3.18 7.15
CA GLU A 86 -13.59 3.88 8.13
C GLU A 86 -13.18 3.55 9.57
N LEU A 87 -13.10 2.27 9.92
CA LEU A 87 -12.68 1.82 11.26
C LEU A 87 -11.27 2.36 11.63
N ALA A 88 -10.37 2.42 10.65
CA ALA A 88 -9.03 2.97 10.86
C ALA A 88 -8.97 4.51 10.90
N GLY A 89 -10.04 5.20 10.46
CA GLY A 89 -10.20 6.66 10.53
C GLY A 89 -10.79 7.14 11.86
N GLU A 90 -11.48 6.25 12.58
CA GLU A 90 -11.98 6.48 13.94
C GLU A 90 -10.91 6.24 15.03
N SER A 91 -9.68 5.87 14.65
CA SER A 91 -8.57 5.45 15.52
C SER A 91 -7.52 6.54 15.81
#